data_AF-A0A9P0PLP1-F1
#
_entry.id   AF-A0A9P0PLP1-F1
#
_cell.length_a   1.000
_cell.length_b   1.000
_cell.length_c   1.000
_cell.angle_alpha   90.00
_cell.angle_beta   90.00
_cell.angle_gamma   90.00
#
_symmetry.space_group_name_H-M   'P 1'
#
loop_
_entity.id
_entity.type
_entity.pdbx_description
1 polymer ?
#
loop_
_entity_poly.entity_id
_entity_poly.type
_entity_poly.pdbx_seq_one_letter_code
_entity_poly.pdbx_strand_id
1 'polypeptide(L)'
;MKICLRYLGDPGYQQGIGQELGVSQATVSRTVDRVVNSIVAQSNEWIKFPTTNHMVAKRTWQSMYKFPTAIGVIECTHIGILKPNRHGDEYINRKGKHTLNVQAT
;
A
#
# COMPACT_ATOMS: atom_id res chain seq x y z
N MET A 1 -4.32 21.53 -0.71
CA MET A 1 -4.27 20.34 0.18
C MET A 1 -5.61 19.61 0.31
N LYS A 2 -6.75 20.31 0.50
CA LYS A 2 -8.08 19.70 0.74
C LYS A 2 -8.45 18.58 -0.25
N ILE A 3 -8.20 18.77 -1.55
CA ILE A 3 -8.47 17.76 -2.60
C ILE A 3 -7.72 16.44 -2.32
N CYS A 4 -6.41 16.50 -2.10
CA CYS A 4 -5.60 15.30 -1.88
C CYS A 4 -5.97 14.59 -0.57
N LEU A 5 -6.15 15.35 0.52
CA LEU A 5 -6.58 14.78 1.80
C LEU A 5 -7.96 14.11 1.69
N ARG A 6 -8.92 14.74 1.00
CA ARG A 6 -10.26 14.17 0.78
C ARG A 6 -10.20 12.87 0.00
N TYR A 7 -9.33 12.78 -1.02
CA TYR A 7 -9.13 11.57 -1.82
C TYR A 7 -8.43 10.45 -1.04
N LEU A 8 -7.42 10.77 -0.23
CA LEU A 8 -6.69 9.76 0.55
C LEU A 8 -7.49 9.24 1.75
N GLY A 9 -8.33 10.07 2.38
CA GLY A 9 -9.13 9.69 3.55
C GLY A 9 -10.36 8.82 3.23
N ASP A 10 -10.88 8.93 2.01
CA ASP A 10 -11.95 8.08 1.48
C ASP A 10 -11.84 8.18 -0.05
N PRO A 11 -11.25 7.16 -0.72
CA PRO A 11 -10.98 7.18 -2.15
C PRO A 11 -12.26 6.96 -2.95
N GLY A 12 -13.22 7.87 -2.78
CA GLY A 12 -14.34 8.05 -3.66
C GLY A 12 -13.85 8.38 -5.07
N TYR A 13 -14.70 8.15 -6.07
CA TYR A 13 -14.39 8.48 -7.45
C TYR A 13 -14.03 9.96 -7.58
N GLN A 14 -12.96 10.27 -8.30
CA GLN A 14 -12.45 11.63 -8.46
C GLN A 14 -13.51 12.61 -9.00
N GLN A 15 -14.51 12.11 -9.73
CA GLN A 15 -15.67 12.89 -10.17
C GLN A 15 -16.53 13.39 -9.00
N GLY A 16 -16.79 12.55 -7.99
CA GLY A 16 -17.55 12.93 -6.80
C GLY A 16 -16.84 14.02 -6.01
N ILE A 17 -15.52 13.90 -5.86
CA ILE A 17 -14.69 14.92 -5.21
C ILE A 17 -14.69 16.22 -6.02
N GLY A 18 -14.62 16.12 -7.35
CA GLY A 18 -14.72 17.27 -8.23
C GLY A 18 -16.04 18.02 -8.05
N GLN A 19 -17.16 17.29 -7.98
CA GLN A 19 -18.48 17.85 -7.73
C GLN A 19 -18.59 18.48 -6.35
N GLU A 20 -18.13 17.80 -5.29
CA GLU A 20 -18.14 18.28 -3.90
C GLU A 20 -17.36 19.59 -3.74
N LEU A 21 -16.21 19.69 -4.41
CA LEU A 21 -15.28 20.81 -4.26
C LEU A 21 -15.38 21.86 -5.37
N GLY A 22 -16.31 21.71 -6.31
CA GLY A 22 -16.54 22.66 -7.41
C GLY A 22 -15.38 22.76 -8.41
N VAL A 23 -14.67 21.65 -8.67
CA VAL A 23 -13.54 21.59 -9.59
C VAL A 23 -13.70 20.46 -10.61
N SER A 24 -13.03 20.56 -11.76
CA SER A 24 -13.02 19.46 -12.71
C SER A 24 -12.28 18.23 -12.15
N GLN A 25 -12.71 17.04 -12.57
CA GLN A 25 -12.02 15.79 -12.20
C GLN A 25 -10.54 15.82 -12.59
N ALA A 26 -10.19 16.45 -13.72
CA ALA A 26 -8.79 16.59 -14.13
C ALA A 26 -7.95 17.42 -13.12
N THR A 27 -8.54 18.45 -12.51
CA THR A 27 -7.91 19.22 -11.43
C THR A 27 -7.72 18.36 -10.17
N VAL A 28 -8.69 17.50 -9.85
CA VAL A 28 -8.55 16.51 -8.76
C VAL A 28 -7.35 15.60 -9.03
N SER A 29 -7.31 14.97 -10.20
CA SER A 29 -6.22 14.06 -10.60
C SER A 29 -4.85 14.71 -10.48
N ARG A 30 -4.65 15.88 -11.08
CA ARG A 30 -3.34 16.57 -11.05
C ARG A 30 -2.94 17.01 -9.65
N THR A 31 -3.91 17.41 -8.82
CA THR A 31 -3.63 17.84 -7.45
C THR A 31 -3.22 16.65 -6.57
N VAL A 32 -3.91 15.51 -6.69
CA VAL A 32 -3.56 14.28 -5.97
C VAL A 32 -2.16 13.84 -6.37
N ASP A 33 -1.91 13.69 -7.67
CA ASP A 33 -0.62 13.24 -8.20
C ASP A 33 0.53 14.13 -7.71
N ARG A 34 0.41 15.45 -7.85
CA ARG A 34 1.44 16.39 -7.41
C ARG A 34 1.75 16.26 -5.92
N VAL A 35 0.72 16.16 -5.07
CA VAL A 35 0.90 16.09 -3.61
C VAL A 35 1.49 14.74 -3.21
N VAL A 36 0.97 13.63 -3.76
CA VAL A 36 1.47 12.28 -3.48
C VAL A 36 2.93 12.15 -3.89
N ASN A 37 3.30 12.59 -5.10
CA ASN A 37 4.69 12.56 -5.57
C ASN A 37 5.61 13.40 -4.67
N SER A 38 5.14 14.53 -4.16
CA SER A 38 5.92 15.36 -3.22
C SER A 38 6.15 14.65 -1.87
N ILE A 39 5.15 13.90 -1.38
CA ILE A 39 5.27 13.10 -0.15
C ILE A 39 6.23 11.93 -0.38
N VAL A 40 6.06 11.20 -1.49
CA VAL A 40 6.89 10.06 -1.86
C VAL A 40 8.35 10.47 -2.06
N ALA A 41 8.63 11.67 -2.57
CA ALA A 41 9.99 12.19 -2.67
C ALA A 41 10.73 12.29 -1.32
N GLN A 42 9.99 12.41 -0.21
CA GLN A 42 10.55 12.43 1.15
C GLN A 42 10.71 11.03 1.75
N SER A 43 10.30 9.96 1.06
CA SER A 43 10.34 8.59 1.57
C SER A 43 11.73 8.19 2.09
N ASN A 44 12.80 8.52 1.38
CA ASN A 44 14.17 8.19 1.81
C ASN A 44 14.58 8.86 3.12
N GLU A 45 14.01 10.02 3.44
CA GLU A 45 14.28 10.72 4.70
C GLU A 45 13.53 10.07 5.87
N TRP A 46 12.25 9.71 5.67
CA TRP A 46 11.36 9.32 6.76
C TRP A 46 11.17 7.79 6.90
N ILE A 47 11.29 7.04 5.82
CA ILE A 47 11.21 5.58 5.81
C ILE A 47 12.63 5.04 6.01
N LYS A 48 12.95 4.68 7.25
CA LYS A 48 14.23 4.05 7.61
C LYS A 48 14.03 2.56 7.84
N PHE A 49 14.61 1.74 6.98
CA PHE A 49 14.73 0.31 7.25
C PHE A 49 15.87 0.08 8.25
N PRO A 50 15.69 -0.82 9.24
CA PRO A 50 16.78 -1.17 10.16
C PRO A 50 17.98 -1.69 9.37
N THR A 51 19.12 -1.02 9.52
CA THR A 51 20.42 -1.51 9.01
C THR A 51 21.08 -2.51 9.95
N THR A 52 20.45 -2.80 11.10
CA THR A 52 21.00 -3.70 12.12
C THR A 52 21.00 -5.14 11.65
N ASN A 53 22.16 -5.78 11.85
CA ASN A 53 22.51 -7.17 11.64
C ASN A 53 21.31 -8.12 11.44
N HIS A 54 20.95 -8.35 10.17
CA HIS A 54 19.90 -9.29 9.74
C HIS A 54 19.99 -10.66 10.44
N MET A 55 21.19 -11.07 10.88
CA MET A 55 21.37 -12.30 11.65
C MET A 55 20.68 -12.29 13.01
N VAL A 56 20.64 -11.15 13.71
CA VAL A 56 19.94 -11.01 15.00
C VAL A 56 18.44 -11.11 14.78
N ALA A 57 17.89 -10.35 13.83
CA ALA A 57 16.47 -10.44 13.49
C ALA A 57 16.09 -11.87 13.09
N LYS A 58 16.85 -12.49 12.18
CA LYS A 58 16.65 -13.88 11.76
C LYS A 58 16.66 -14.88 12.92
N ARG A 59 17.57 -14.74 13.89
CA ARG A 59 17.63 -15.59 15.09
C ARG A 59 16.40 -15.38 15.98
N THR A 60 16.01 -14.13 16.22
CA THR A 60 14.84 -13.79 17.04
C THR A 60 13.54 -14.32 16.43
N TRP A 61 13.35 -14.17 15.11
CA TRP A 61 12.18 -14.68 14.42
C TRP A 61 12.11 -16.21 14.43
N GLN A 62 13.25 -16.88 14.21
CA GLN A 62 13.34 -18.33 14.33
C GLN A 62 13.04 -18.81 15.75
N SER A 63 13.56 -18.15 16.79
CA SER A 63 13.37 -18.60 18.17
C SER A 63 11.93 -18.43 18.64
N MET A 64 11.34 -17.26 18.42
CA MET A 64 10.00 -16.89 18.89
C MET A 64 8.87 -17.49 18.04
N TYR A 65 8.99 -17.47 16.71
CA TYR A 65 7.88 -17.79 15.80
C TYR A 65 8.10 -19.06 14.99
N LYS A 66 9.26 -19.73 15.14
CA LYS A 66 9.67 -20.86 14.30
C LYS A 66 9.62 -20.52 12.80
N PHE A 67 9.81 -19.25 12.47
CA PHE A 67 9.77 -18.74 11.10
C PHE A 67 11.19 -18.45 10.63
N PRO A 68 11.85 -19.39 9.93
CA PRO A 68 13.24 -19.22 9.54
C PRO A 68 13.37 -18.09 8.51
N THR A 69 14.50 -17.40 8.54
CA THR A 69 14.91 -16.38 7.54
C THR A 69 14.19 -15.04 7.59
N ALA A 70 13.07 -14.91 8.33
CA ALA A 70 12.41 -13.63 8.50
C ALA A 70 13.29 -12.63 9.27
N ILE A 71 13.38 -11.41 8.76
CA ILE A 71 14.12 -10.29 9.37
C ILE A 71 13.19 -9.15 9.79
N GLY A 72 11.90 -9.28 9.51
CA GLY A 72 10.87 -8.28 9.73
C GLY A 72 9.61 -8.64 8.94
N VAL A 73 8.56 -7.85 9.12
CA VAL A 73 7.32 -7.91 8.34
C VAL A 73 7.02 -6.51 7.83
N ILE A 74 6.70 -6.43 6.55
CA ILE A 74 6.13 -5.23 5.93
C ILE A 74 4.64 -5.50 5.82
N GLU A 75 3.82 -4.57 6.32
CA GLU A 75 2.38 -4.68 6.19
C GLU A 75 2.01 -4.66 4.70
N CYS A 76 1.28 -5.66 4.26
CA CYS A 76 0.91 -5.85 2.88
C CYS A 76 -0.58 -5.53 2.69
N THR A 77 -0.92 -4.95 1.53
CA THR A 77 -2.29 -4.57 1.22
C THR A 77 -2.87 -5.56 0.22
N HIS A 78 -4.02 -6.14 0.55
CA HIS A 78 -4.78 -6.99 -0.36
C HIS A 78 -5.70 -6.14 -1.24
N ILE A 79 -5.37 -6.03 -2.53
CA ILE A 79 -6.20 -5.35 -3.53
C ILE A 79 -7.19 -6.34 -4.12
N GLY A 80 -8.49 -6.02 -4.09
CA GLY A 80 -9.52 -6.87 -4.69
C GLY A 80 -9.32 -7.03 -6.19
N ILE A 81 -9.37 -8.28 -6.68
CA ILE A 81 -9.28 -8.58 -8.12
C ILE A 81 -10.38 -9.54 -8.53
N LEU A 82 -10.69 -9.57 -9.83
CA LEU A 82 -11.45 -10.67 -10.43
C LEU A 82 -10.62 -11.95 -10.39
N LYS A 83 -11.28 -13.12 -10.25
CA LYS A 83 -10.61 -14.42 -10.30
C LYS A 83 -9.81 -14.54 -11.61
N PRO A 84 -8.48 -14.69 -11.55
CA PRO A 84 -7.69 -14.91 -12.77
C PRO A 84 -8.03 -16.24 -13.44
N ASN A 85 -8.01 -16.27 -14.78
CA ASN A 85 -8.29 -17.48 -15.56
C ASN A 85 -7.22 -18.57 -15.40
N ARG A 86 -5.98 -18.17 -15.11
CA ARG A 86 -4.87 -19.07 -14.79
C ARG A 86 -4.52 -18.93 -13.33
N HIS A 87 -4.36 -20.05 -12.63
CA HIS A 87 -3.93 -20.06 -11.23
C HIS A 87 -4.83 -19.26 -10.28
N GLY A 88 -6.13 -19.13 -10.58
CA GLY A 88 -7.00 -18.24 -9.83
C GLY A 88 -7.09 -18.54 -8.33
N ASP A 89 -6.85 -19.79 -7.94
CA ASP A 89 -6.87 -20.23 -6.55
C ASP A 89 -5.64 -19.73 -5.76
N GLU A 90 -4.54 -19.35 -6.44
CA GLU A 90 -3.36 -18.74 -5.81
C GLU A 90 -3.63 -17.31 -5.30
N TYR A 91 -4.72 -16.69 -5.75
CA TYR A 91 -5.12 -15.34 -5.36
C TYR A 91 -6.15 -15.32 -4.24
N ILE A 92 -6.48 -16.47 -3.64
CA ILE A 92 -7.42 -16.55 -2.53
C ILE A 92 -6.71 -16.19 -1.22
N ASN A 93 -7.14 -15.11 -0.57
CA ASN A 93 -6.62 -14.74 0.75
C ASN A 93 -7.21 -15.58 1.89
N ARG A 94 -6.73 -15.37 3.13
CA ARG A 94 -7.23 -16.06 4.33
C ARG A 94 -8.74 -15.93 4.59
N LYS A 95 -9.42 -14.98 3.94
CA LYS A 95 -10.86 -14.73 4.04
C LYS A 95 -11.65 -15.32 2.85
N GLY A 96 -11.01 -16.13 1.99
CA GLY A 96 -11.66 -16.73 0.83
C GLY A 96 -11.91 -15.75 -0.33
N LYS A 97 -11.31 -14.55 -0.32
CA LYS A 97 -11.50 -13.54 -1.37
C LYS A 97 -10.34 -13.52 -2.36
N HIS A 98 -10.65 -13.31 -3.63
CA HIS A 98 -9.66 -13.10 -4.69
C HIS A 98 -9.03 -11.71 -4.53
N THR A 99 -7.75 -11.68 -4.18
CA THR A 99 -7.00 -10.45 -3.96
C THR A 99 -5.55 -10.61 -4.40
N LEU A 100 -4.96 -9.55 -4.93
CA LEU A 100 -3.53 -9.45 -5.14
C LEU A 100 -2.88 -8.94 -3.86
N ASN A 101 -1.88 -9.65 -3.35
CA ASN A 101 -1.08 -9.13 -2.24
C ASN A 101 -0.04 -8.15 -2.79
N VAL A 102 -0.15 -6.87 -2.43
CA VAL A 102 0.74 -5.81 -2.89
C VAL A 102 1.53 -5.28 -1.70
N GLN A 103 2.84 -5.18 -1.89
CA GLN A 103 3.75 -4.55 -0.94
C GLN A 103 4.37 -3.33 -1.61
N ALA A 104 4.52 -2.22 -0.88
CA ALA A 104 5.39 -1.14 -1.32
C ALA A 104 6.85 -1.63 -1.26
N THR A 105 7.60 -1.42 -2.34
CA THR A 105 9.04 -1.75 -2.41
C THR A 105 9.86 -0.53 -2.08
#